data_AF-A0A231PAT6-F1
#
_entry.id   AF-A0A231PAT6-F1
#
_cell.length_a   1.000
_cell.length_b   1.000
_cell.length_c   1.000
_cell.angle_alpha   90.00
_cell.angle_beta   90.00
_cell.angle_gamma   90.00
#
_symmetry.space_group_name_H-M   'P 1'
#
loop_
_entity.id
_entity.type
_entity.pdbx_description
1 polymer ?
#
loop_
_entity_poly.entity_id
_entity_poly.type
_entity_poly.pdbx_seq_one_letter_code
_entity_poly.pdbx_strand_id
1 'polypeptide(L)'
;MPTMRARLLVVLAVLFGSTAVAGVPPATAAPPSGSLWFDDPAVTVRDGRFTDVHGREIVLRGYNVSGETKLAENKGLPFASTADARKSATALRALGGGNTVRFLLSWAYAEPERGRVDTGYLTAATEQMKAFLDAGLRVYPDFHQDLYSRHLFDADSWYTGDGAPKWAVDAGNYPDESCGICLFWGQNITQNEAVKRATYDFWHNAHGVQDAFLATAEKTMAHLRRHLSADQFKGVAGFDPYNEPHAGVYDSGQTSRAWEKDVLWPFYEKFRARMDTAGWRDKPAFVEPNLFWNANLGFQKQEGGLLDAGTLGPRYVFNTHFYDQKAISGVFMWGKAADGQYAGDFRTVRDRAAAARTAAVVSEFGHPLAGSVSDKAPTVLKAMYQALDSRVKGADWWSDPAASGPVLSGSQWQWDIYNGRHREPMNGNPGKVLTEGDAWNDEDLSAVRLDDAGRPVLRQDARLLDRLYPSATAGTTVGFTYEDRSRDGATALTWNPVPASLPQVRRLVGSGQYGLLLWRSNGGPAPTELHLPASFPAASTTVVSDLGTVHAPPAYSAADPVGVAEEPGGTGSRRLLLTAPDSGVLHYALVTNGATAPSADLLEAARSELSAWAARKVSRRTG
;
A
#
# COMPACT_ATOMS: atom_id res chain seq x y z
N MET A 1 -50.97 74.48 -46.77
CA MET A 1 -50.54 73.22 -47.42
C MET A 1 -49.15 73.46 -47.99
N PRO A 2 -48.10 72.81 -47.46
CA PRO A 2 -47.39 71.82 -48.28
C PRO A 2 -46.74 70.64 -47.51
N THR A 3 -46.46 69.62 -48.32
CA THR A 3 -45.75 68.32 -48.21
C THR A 3 -44.21 68.49 -48.35
N MET A 4 -43.27 67.56 -48.17
CA MET A 4 -43.18 66.12 -47.87
C MET A 4 -41.68 65.74 -47.69
N ARG A 5 -41.44 64.66 -46.91
CA ARG A 5 -40.42 63.58 -47.05
C ARG A 5 -38.92 63.83 -46.80
N ALA A 6 -38.42 63.23 -45.71
CA ALA A 6 -37.14 62.52 -45.64
C ALA A 6 -37.32 61.22 -44.83
N ARG A 7 -36.78 60.10 -45.33
CA ARG A 7 -36.85 58.76 -44.71
C ARG A 7 -35.59 58.54 -43.87
N LEU A 8 -35.74 58.16 -42.60
CA LEU A 8 -34.65 57.71 -41.72
C LEU A 8 -34.88 56.26 -41.32
N LEU A 9 -33.83 55.45 -41.41
CA LEU A 9 -33.75 54.05 -40.98
C LEU A 9 -33.72 53.97 -39.45
N VAL A 10 -34.53 53.09 -38.86
CA VAL A 10 -34.48 52.72 -37.44
C VAL A 10 -34.12 51.24 -37.32
N VAL A 11 -33.05 50.97 -36.57
CA VAL A 11 -32.52 49.64 -36.22
C VAL A 11 -33.36 49.05 -35.10
N LEU A 12 -33.84 47.81 -35.27
CA LEU A 12 -34.61 47.07 -34.28
C LEU A 12 -33.66 46.29 -33.34
N ALA A 13 -33.69 46.58 -32.04
CA ALA A 13 -33.00 45.81 -31.02
C ALA A 13 -33.88 44.65 -30.54
N VAL A 14 -33.37 43.42 -30.61
CA VAL A 14 -34.03 42.21 -30.08
C VAL A 14 -33.45 41.89 -28.70
N LEU A 15 -34.29 41.98 -27.68
CA LEU A 15 -34.01 41.54 -26.30
C LEU A 15 -34.11 40.01 -26.22
N PHE A 16 -32.99 39.33 -25.91
CA PHE A 16 -32.99 37.94 -25.47
C PHE A 16 -33.06 37.89 -23.94
N GLY A 17 -34.15 37.35 -23.41
CA GLY A 17 -34.30 37.04 -21.99
C GLY A 17 -33.62 35.70 -21.65
N SER A 18 -32.61 35.74 -20.78
CA SER A 18 -31.92 34.56 -20.27
C SER A 18 -32.73 33.94 -19.13
N THR A 19 -33.34 32.78 -19.36
CA THR A 19 -33.89 31.95 -18.28
C THR A 19 -32.74 31.24 -17.55
N ALA A 20 -32.46 31.66 -16.32
CA ALA A 20 -31.55 30.94 -15.43
C ALA A 20 -32.18 29.61 -15.03
N VAL A 21 -31.72 28.50 -15.63
CA VAL A 21 -32.01 27.17 -15.13
C VAL A 21 -31.10 26.95 -13.92
N ALA A 22 -31.67 26.94 -12.72
CA ALA A 22 -30.99 26.46 -11.53
C ALA A 22 -30.59 25.00 -11.77
N GLY A 23 -29.31 24.76 -12.02
CA GLY A 23 -28.77 23.40 -12.15
C GLY A 23 -29.04 22.63 -10.87
N VAL A 24 -29.67 21.46 -10.99
CA VAL A 24 -29.75 20.49 -9.90
C VAL A 24 -28.32 20.18 -9.47
N PRO A 25 -27.94 20.35 -8.18
CA PRO A 25 -26.62 19.96 -7.73
C PRO A 25 -26.42 18.47 -8.07
N PRO A 26 -25.23 18.07 -8.59
CA PRO A 26 -24.97 16.66 -8.86
C PRO A 26 -25.25 15.87 -7.58
N ALA A 27 -26.02 14.78 -7.70
CA ALA A 27 -26.28 13.88 -6.60
C ALA A 27 -24.91 13.43 -6.03
N THR A 28 -24.56 13.92 -4.84
CA THR A 28 -23.45 13.39 -4.06
C THR A 28 -23.72 11.91 -3.87
N ALA A 29 -22.76 11.06 -4.24
CA ALA A 29 -22.87 9.63 -3.99
C ALA A 29 -23.08 9.43 -2.48
N ALA A 30 -23.95 8.48 -2.10
CA ALA A 30 -24.09 8.15 -0.69
C ALA A 30 -22.71 7.67 -0.17
N PRO A 31 -22.29 8.10 1.04
CA PRO A 31 -21.05 7.60 1.61
C PRO A 31 -21.13 6.07 1.79
N PRO A 32 -19.99 5.35 1.80
CA PRO A 32 -19.99 3.92 2.02
C PRO A 32 -20.74 3.52 3.29
N SER A 33 -21.36 2.34 3.31
CA SER A 33 -22.03 1.82 4.51
C SER A 33 -21.06 1.80 5.70
N GLY A 34 -21.51 2.17 6.90
CA GLY A 34 -20.67 2.26 8.09
C GLY A 34 -19.86 3.55 8.23
N SER A 35 -19.98 4.49 7.27
CA SER A 35 -19.30 5.80 7.37
C SER A 35 -19.85 6.66 8.51
N LEU A 36 -18.94 7.32 9.21
CA LEU A 36 -19.14 8.33 10.23
C LEU A 36 -18.74 9.71 9.68
N TRP A 37 -19.06 10.78 10.42
CA TRP A 37 -18.87 12.16 9.96
C TRP A 37 -17.41 12.55 9.65
N PHE A 38 -16.45 11.82 10.22
CA PHE A 38 -15.01 12.03 10.03
C PHE A 38 -14.39 11.10 8.98
N ASP A 39 -15.21 10.30 8.29
CA ASP A 39 -14.73 9.40 7.25
C ASP A 39 -14.64 10.11 5.91
N ASP A 40 -13.47 10.70 5.65
CA ASP A 40 -13.08 11.14 4.32
C ASP A 40 -11.94 10.24 3.80
N PRO A 41 -12.07 9.62 2.60
CA PRO A 41 -11.05 8.74 2.07
C PRO A 41 -9.84 9.50 1.51
N ALA A 42 -9.89 10.83 1.39
CA ALA A 42 -8.76 11.63 0.95
C ALA A 42 -7.55 11.45 1.87
N VAL A 43 -6.39 11.34 1.25
CA VAL A 43 -5.10 11.32 1.92
C VAL A 43 -4.14 12.22 1.15
N THR A 44 -3.35 13.00 1.88
CA THR A 44 -2.30 13.85 1.31
C THR A 44 -1.01 13.66 2.12
N VAL A 45 0.09 14.24 1.66
CA VAL A 45 1.36 14.25 2.39
C VAL A 45 1.53 15.62 3.06
N ARG A 46 1.72 15.61 4.38
CA ARG A 46 2.01 16.81 5.16
C ARG A 46 3.00 16.47 6.26
N ASP A 47 3.99 17.34 6.45
CA ASP A 47 4.99 17.23 7.52
C ASP A 47 5.67 15.85 7.60
N GLY A 48 5.93 15.24 6.42
CA GLY A 48 6.56 13.93 6.30
C GLY A 48 5.65 12.73 6.59
N ARG A 49 4.33 12.91 6.60
CA ARG A 49 3.35 11.87 6.92
C ARG A 49 2.17 11.89 5.97
N PHE A 50 1.48 10.76 5.86
CA PHE A 50 0.15 10.76 5.27
C PHE A 50 -0.84 11.38 6.26
N THR A 51 -1.70 12.27 5.79
CA THR A 51 -2.72 12.92 6.62
C THR A 51 -4.06 12.97 5.92
N ASP A 52 -5.15 12.84 6.68
CA ASP A 52 -6.49 13.11 6.18
C ASP A 52 -6.90 14.58 6.32
N VAL A 53 -8.15 14.89 5.96
CA VAL A 53 -8.74 16.23 6.02
C VAL A 53 -8.86 16.79 7.44
N HIS A 54 -8.78 15.94 8.46
CA HIS A 54 -8.82 16.31 9.88
C HIS A 54 -7.42 16.46 10.48
N GLY A 55 -6.35 16.28 9.68
CA GLY A 55 -4.98 16.33 10.15
C GLY A 55 -4.58 15.13 11.02
N ARG A 56 -5.30 14.00 10.90
CA ARG A 56 -4.90 12.73 11.53
C ARG A 56 -3.79 12.09 10.72
N GLU A 57 -2.79 11.51 11.37
CA GLU A 57 -1.74 10.70 10.74
C GLU A 57 -2.35 9.39 10.24
N ILE A 58 -2.26 9.11 8.93
CA ILE A 58 -2.81 7.91 8.30
C ILE A 58 -1.72 6.87 8.10
N VAL A 59 -2.02 5.62 8.42
CA VAL A 59 -1.18 4.46 8.07
C VAL A 59 -1.92 3.65 7.02
N LEU A 60 -1.27 3.45 5.87
CA LEU A 60 -1.79 2.58 4.82
C LEU A 60 -1.29 1.15 5.06
N ARG A 61 -2.22 0.21 5.26
CA ARG A 61 -1.97 -1.24 5.36
C ARG A 61 -2.74 -1.94 4.26
N GLY A 62 -2.09 -2.79 3.48
CA GLY A 62 -2.77 -3.36 2.33
C GLY A 62 -2.05 -4.49 1.64
N TYR A 63 -2.45 -4.72 0.40
CA TYR A 63 -1.92 -5.73 -0.48
C TYR A 63 -1.80 -5.20 -1.91
N ASN A 64 -0.94 -5.85 -2.68
CA ASN A 64 -0.91 -5.71 -4.12
C ASN A 64 -2.05 -6.52 -4.74
N VAL A 65 -2.82 -5.89 -5.63
CA VAL A 65 -3.92 -6.52 -6.36
C VAL A 65 -3.75 -6.27 -7.85
N SER A 66 -3.50 -7.29 -8.64
CA SER A 66 -2.90 -8.58 -8.26
C SER A 66 -1.95 -8.97 -9.38
N GLY A 67 -1.12 -9.98 -9.12
CA GLY A 67 -0.20 -10.58 -10.07
C GLY A 67 -0.88 -11.14 -11.31
N GLU A 68 -2.20 -11.38 -11.26
CA GLU A 68 -3.05 -11.63 -12.44
C GLU A 68 -2.87 -10.56 -13.54
N THR A 69 -2.56 -9.31 -13.17
CA THR A 69 -2.24 -8.23 -14.12
C THR A 69 -1.05 -8.55 -15.02
N LYS A 70 -0.15 -9.41 -14.56
CA LYS A 70 1.04 -9.86 -15.30
C LYS A 70 0.68 -10.92 -16.35
N LEU A 71 -0.53 -11.48 -16.32
CA LEU A 71 -0.96 -12.64 -17.12
C LEU A 71 -1.79 -12.23 -18.35
N ALA A 72 -1.75 -13.04 -19.42
CA ALA A 72 -2.60 -12.88 -20.59
C ALA A 72 -4.04 -13.34 -20.37
N GLU A 73 -4.26 -14.33 -19.50
CA GLU A 73 -5.57 -14.99 -19.36
C GLU A 73 -6.72 -14.01 -19.07
N ASN A 74 -6.47 -12.96 -18.28
CA ASN A 74 -7.43 -11.90 -17.99
C ASN A 74 -7.05 -10.55 -18.62
N LYS A 75 -6.27 -10.57 -19.71
CA LYS A 75 -5.94 -9.39 -20.53
C LYS A 75 -5.30 -8.25 -19.71
N GLY A 76 -4.38 -8.61 -18.81
CA GLY A 76 -3.68 -7.67 -17.93
C GLY A 76 -4.57 -6.89 -16.97
N LEU A 77 -5.76 -7.41 -16.63
CA LEU A 77 -6.59 -6.92 -15.54
C LEU A 77 -6.31 -7.75 -14.28
N PRO A 78 -6.31 -7.15 -13.08
CA PRO A 78 -6.10 -7.90 -11.84
C PRO A 78 -7.25 -8.87 -11.49
N PHE A 79 -8.41 -8.71 -12.13
CA PHE A 79 -9.55 -9.61 -11.95
C PHE A 79 -10.21 -9.97 -13.26
N ALA A 80 -10.71 -11.20 -13.37
CA ALA A 80 -11.50 -11.67 -14.51
C ALA A 80 -12.81 -10.89 -14.69
N SER A 81 -13.34 -10.30 -13.61
CA SER A 81 -14.57 -9.50 -13.64
C SER A 81 -14.66 -8.50 -12.48
N THR A 82 -15.53 -7.49 -12.62
CA THR A 82 -15.88 -6.58 -11.52
C THR A 82 -16.53 -7.31 -10.34
N ALA A 83 -17.22 -8.43 -10.57
CA ALA A 83 -17.80 -9.25 -9.49
C ALA A 83 -16.70 -9.90 -8.65
N ASP A 84 -15.64 -10.40 -9.29
CA ASP A 84 -14.48 -10.92 -8.59
C ASP A 84 -13.67 -9.83 -7.89
N ALA A 85 -13.53 -8.64 -8.50
CA ALA A 85 -12.94 -7.49 -7.82
C ALA A 85 -13.71 -7.12 -6.53
N ARG A 86 -15.06 -7.11 -6.56
CA ARG A 86 -15.89 -6.88 -5.36
C ARG A 86 -15.72 -7.97 -4.31
N LYS A 87 -15.73 -9.25 -4.74
CA LYS A 87 -15.48 -10.39 -3.85
C LYS A 87 -14.11 -10.28 -3.18
N SER A 88 -13.09 -9.93 -3.95
CA SER A 88 -11.72 -9.73 -3.50
C SER A 88 -11.62 -8.57 -2.53
N ALA A 89 -12.20 -7.40 -2.84
CA ALA A 89 -12.22 -6.23 -1.98
C ALA A 89 -12.86 -6.51 -0.60
N THR A 90 -14.02 -7.18 -0.59
CA THR A 90 -14.68 -7.58 0.66
C THR A 90 -13.81 -8.55 1.46
N ALA A 91 -13.23 -9.56 0.81
CA ALA A 91 -12.39 -10.54 1.49
C ALA A 91 -11.07 -9.94 2.00
N LEU A 92 -10.43 -9.04 1.24
CA LEU A 92 -9.22 -8.34 1.64
C LEU A 92 -9.45 -7.55 2.92
N ARG A 93 -10.59 -6.85 2.99
CA ARG A 93 -10.97 -6.07 4.17
C ARG A 93 -11.32 -6.95 5.37
N ALA A 94 -12.09 -8.01 5.15
CA ALA A 94 -12.62 -8.85 6.23
C ALA A 94 -11.63 -9.91 6.76
N LEU A 95 -10.69 -10.38 5.92
CA LEU A 95 -9.75 -11.44 6.28
C LEU A 95 -8.31 -10.94 6.43
N GLY A 96 -7.94 -9.82 5.80
CA GLY A 96 -6.60 -9.25 5.81
C GLY A 96 -6.48 -7.89 6.51
N GLY A 97 -7.60 -7.28 6.95
CA GLY A 97 -7.59 -6.01 7.69
C GLY A 97 -7.03 -4.80 6.92
N GLY A 98 -6.87 -4.90 5.59
CA GLY A 98 -6.25 -3.85 4.78
C GLY A 98 -7.15 -2.62 4.62
N ASN A 99 -6.58 -1.42 4.60
CA ASN A 99 -7.27 -0.16 4.30
C ASN A 99 -6.84 0.49 2.97
N THR A 100 -5.89 -0.12 2.26
CA THR A 100 -5.40 0.33 0.96
C THR A 100 -5.14 -0.86 0.03
N VAL A 101 -5.08 -0.61 -1.28
CA VAL A 101 -4.51 -1.52 -2.27
C VAL A 101 -3.57 -0.79 -3.22
N ARG A 102 -2.46 -1.44 -3.57
CA ARG A 102 -1.66 -1.12 -4.76
C ARG A 102 -2.30 -1.86 -5.92
N PHE A 103 -2.95 -1.11 -6.82
CA PHE A 103 -3.73 -1.69 -7.90
C PHE A 103 -2.89 -1.69 -9.18
N LEU A 104 -2.52 -2.87 -9.66
CA LEU A 104 -1.64 -2.99 -10.81
C LEU A 104 -2.37 -2.64 -12.11
N LEU A 105 -1.65 -1.98 -13.01
CA LEU A 105 -2.00 -1.68 -14.38
C LEU A 105 -0.88 -2.15 -15.30
N SER A 106 -1.23 -2.61 -16.49
CA SER A 106 -0.26 -3.03 -17.50
C SER A 106 -0.19 -2.04 -18.65
N TRP A 107 1.01 -1.54 -18.97
CA TRP A 107 1.21 -0.67 -20.14
C TRP A 107 0.88 -1.42 -21.44
N ALA A 108 1.25 -2.70 -21.53
CA ALA A 108 0.99 -3.54 -22.69
C ALA A 108 -0.49 -3.60 -23.08
N TYR A 109 -1.39 -3.58 -22.09
CA TYR A 109 -2.84 -3.60 -22.31
C TYR A 109 -3.47 -2.21 -22.31
N ALA A 110 -2.86 -1.23 -21.65
CA ALA A 110 -3.29 0.17 -21.72
C ALA A 110 -3.02 0.79 -23.10
N GLU A 111 -1.95 0.39 -23.78
CA GLU A 111 -1.56 0.87 -25.12
C GLU A 111 -0.99 -0.29 -25.98
N PRO A 112 -1.85 -1.21 -26.43
CA PRO A 112 -1.41 -2.39 -27.19
C PRO A 112 -0.85 -2.04 -28.58
N GLU A 113 -1.22 -0.88 -29.12
CA GLU A 113 -0.67 -0.32 -30.35
C GLU A 113 -0.19 1.12 -30.10
N ARG A 114 0.98 1.48 -30.65
CA ARG A 114 1.61 2.79 -30.41
C ARG A 114 0.65 3.95 -30.69
N GLY A 115 0.45 4.81 -29.69
CA GLY A 115 -0.43 5.98 -29.74
C GLY A 115 -1.91 5.69 -29.50
N ARG A 116 -2.33 4.41 -29.48
CA ARG A 116 -3.73 3.97 -29.35
C ARG A 116 -3.97 3.38 -27.96
N VAL A 117 -4.36 4.25 -27.03
CA VAL A 117 -4.76 3.84 -25.68
C VAL A 117 -6.09 3.09 -25.72
N ASP A 118 -6.15 1.92 -25.12
CA ASP A 118 -7.33 1.06 -25.07
C ASP A 118 -8.31 1.55 -23.98
N THR A 119 -9.35 2.26 -24.39
CA THR A 119 -10.37 2.75 -23.46
C THR A 119 -11.23 1.64 -22.85
N GLY A 120 -11.33 0.48 -23.50
CA GLY A 120 -12.03 -0.69 -22.97
C GLY A 120 -11.31 -1.29 -21.78
N TYR A 121 -9.98 -1.46 -21.90
CA TYR A 121 -9.11 -1.83 -20.79
C TYR A 121 -9.23 -0.84 -19.63
N LEU A 122 -9.07 0.46 -19.91
CA LEU A 122 -9.16 1.49 -18.87
C LEU A 122 -10.53 1.54 -18.19
N THR A 123 -11.61 1.31 -18.93
CA THR A 123 -12.96 1.23 -18.34
C THR A 123 -13.07 0.03 -17.42
N ALA A 124 -12.62 -1.16 -17.85
CA ALA A 124 -12.66 -2.37 -17.04
C ALA A 124 -11.82 -2.23 -15.76
N ALA A 125 -10.60 -1.71 -15.86
CA ALA A 125 -9.74 -1.43 -14.70
C ALA A 125 -10.38 -0.41 -13.76
N THR A 126 -11.00 0.66 -14.29
CA THR A 126 -11.72 1.66 -13.49
C THR A 126 -12.88 1.03 -12.71
N GLU A 127 -13.68 0.17 -13.35
CA GLU A 127 -14.79 -0.52 -12.66
C GLU A 127 -14.30 -1.48 -11.57
N GLN A 128 -13.13 -2.11 -11.76
CA GLN A 128 -12.50 -2.93 -10.73
C GLN A 128 -11.99 -2.06 -9.57
N MET A 129 -11.34 -0.91 -9.84
CA MET A 129 -10.93 0.04 -8.79
C MET A 129 -12.13 0.55 -7.98
N LYS A 130 -13.27 0.83 -8.63
CA LYS A 130 -14.52 1.22 -7.94
C LYS A 130 -14.94 0.18 -6.91
N ALA A 131 -14.78 -1.11 -7.19
CA ALA A 131 -15.10 -2.17 -6.23
C ALA A 131 -14.33 -2.04 -4.91
N PHE A 132 -13.06 -1.63 -4.97
CA PHE A 132 -12.23 -1.38 -3.78
C PHE A 132 -12.62 -0.08 -3.09
N LEU A 133 -12.82 1.00 -3.85
CA LEU A 133 -13.23 2.30 -3.31
C LEU A 133 -14.60 2.21 -2.59
N ASP A 134 -15.55 1.49 -3.18
CA ASP A 134 -16.89 1.27 -2.61
C ASP A 134 -16.83 0.38 -1.34
N ALA A 135 -15.80 -0.46 -1.22
CA ALA A 135 -15.48 -1.25 -0.02
C ALA A 135 -14.66 -0.47 1.03
N GLY A 136 -14.54 0.86 0.87
CA GLY A 136 -13.84 1.74 1.82
C GLY A 136 -12.31 1.60 1.80
N LEU A 137 -11.74 1.01 0.75
CA LEU A 137 -10.30 0.88 0.55
C LEU A 137 -9.78 2.08 -0.24
N ARG A 138 -8.62 2.60 0.15
CA ARG A 138 -7.86 3.53 -0.69
C ARG A 138 -7.18 2.77 -1.82
N VAL A 139 -7.03 3.40 -2.98
CA VAL A 139 -6.39 2.79 -4.15
C VAL A 139 -5.26 3.69 -4.62
N TYR A 140 -4.10 3.13 -4.93
CA TYR A 140 -3.11 3.81 -5.75
C TYR A 140 -2.74 2.90 -6.93
N PRO A 141 -2.99 3.34 -8.18
CA PRO A 141 -2.62 2.57 -9.36
C PRO A 141 -1.10 2.53 -9.55
N ASP A 142 -0.61 1.43 -10.10
CA ASP A 142 0.79 1.19 -10.41
C ASP A 142 0.94 0.72 -11.85
N PHE A 143 1.79 1.38 -12.64
CA PHE A 143 2.21 0.80 -13.92
C PHE A 143 3.30 -0.24 -13.66
N HIS A 144 2.83 -1.47 -13.53
CA HIS A 144 3.66 -2.59 -13.15
C HIS A 144 4.48 -3.11 -14.34
N GLN A 145 5.67 -3.60 -14.03
CA GLN A 145 6.53 -4.32 -14.96
C GLN A 145 7.51 -5.17 -14.17
N ASP A 146 7.79 -6.36 -14.69
CA ASP A 146 9.00 -7.10 -14.38
C ASP A 146 9.75 -7.47 -15.65
N LEU A 147 11.07 -7.30 -15.63
CA LEU A 147 11.94 -7.62 -16.77
C LEU A 147 11.49 -6.95 -18.08
N TYR A 148 10.92 -5.74 -17.98
CA TYR A 148 10.46 -4.85 -19.04
C TYR A 148 9.28 -5.35 -19.90
N SER A 149 9.27 -6.60 -20.38
CA SER A 149 8.19 -7.12 -21.22
C SER A 149 8.24 -8.64 -21.42
N ARG A 150 7.08 -9.29 -21.49
CA ARG A 150 6.96 -10.69 -21.97
C ARG A 150 7.46 -10.88 -23.39
N HIS A 151 7.39 -9.84 -24.23
CA HIS A 151 7.74 -9.95 -25.63
C HIS A 151 9.24 -10.00 -25.90
N LEU A 152 10.06 -9.91 -24.84
CA LEU A 152 11.48 -10.21 -24.89
C LEU A 152 11.78 -11.70 -24.70
N PHE A 153 10.79 -12.53 -24.40
CA PHE A 153 10.96 -13.96 -24.16
C PHE A 153 10.26 -14.77 -25.24
N ASP A 154 10.96 -15.77 -25.77
CA ASP A 154 10.43 -16.75 -26.70
C ASP A 154 9.33 -17.65 -26.09
N ALA A 155 8.61 -18.35 -26.97
CA ALA A 155 7.50 -19.21 -26.56
C ALA A 155 7.96 -20.40 -25.70
N ASP A 156 9.19 -20.88 -25.86
CA ASP A 156 9.76 -22.00 -25.12
C ASP A 156 10.68 -21.58 -23.96
N SER A 157 10.84 -20.27 -23.71
CA SER A 157 11.64 -19.78 -22.58
C SER A 157 11.11 -20.32 -21.25
N TRP A 158 12.03 -20.51 -20.31
CA TRP A 158 11.70 -20.96 -18.95
C TRP A 158 11.08 -19.86 -18.10
N TYR A 159 11.31 -18.60 -18.47
CA TYR A 159 10.89 -17.40 -17.75
C TYR A 159 10.11 -16.44 -18.65
N THR A 160 9.44 -15.48 -18.02
CA THR A 160 8.68 -14.41 -18.68
C THR A 160 8.88 -13.08 -17.95
N GLY A 161 8.34 -11.99 -18.50
CA GLY A 161 8.30 -10.65 -17.90
C GLY A 161 6.98 -9.96 -18.26
N ASP A 162 6.71 -8.77 -17.75
CA ASP A 162 5.50 -7.99 -18.06
C ASP A 162 5.84 -6.49 -18.15
N GLY A 163 4.83 -5.66 -18.39
CA GLY A 163 5.01 -4.22 -18.55
C GLY A 163 4.80 -3.74 -19.97
N ALA A 164 5.88 -3.56 -20.74
CA ALA A 164 5.86 -2.86 -22.02
C ALA A 164 5.16 -3.64 -23.14
N PRO A 165 4.39 -2.94 -24.02
CA PRO A 165 3.72 -3.55 -25.17
C PRO A 165 4.71 -4.07 -26.20
N LYS A 166 4.26 -5.04 -27.02
CA LYS A 166 5.04 -5.61 -28.12
C LYS A 166 5.66 -4.55 -29.03
N TRP A 167 4.92 -3.49 -29.40
CA TRP A 167 5.45 -2.46 -30.31
C TRP A 167 6.65 -1.70 -29.71
N ALA A 168 6.74 -1.58 -28.38
CA ALA A 168 7.87 -0.93 -27.71
C ALA A 168 9.10 -1.84 -27.70
N VAL A 169 8.88 -3.16 -27.67
CA VAL A 169 9.93 -4.16 -27.86
C VAL A 169 10.39 -4.19 -29.32
N ASP A 170 9.46 -4.34 -30.27
CA ASP A 170 9.75 -4.41 -31.71
C ASP A 170 10.44 -3.14 -32.27
N ALA A 171 10.32 -2.01 -31.57
CA ALA A 171 11.04 -0.78 -31.91
C ALA A 171 12.55 -0.91 -31.70
N GLY A 172 12.97 -1.75 -30.74
CA GLY A 172 14.37 -2.08 -30.49
C GLY A 172 14.74 -3.41 -31.14
N ASN A 173 15.90 -3.46 -31.78
CA ASN A 173 16.43 -4.70 -32.35
C ASN A 173 17.25 -5.45 -31.29
N TYR A 174 16.56 -6.00 -30.29
CA TYR A 174 17.19 -6.70 -29.16
C TYR A 174 17.66 -8.11 -29.56
N PRO A 175 18.75 -8.63 -28.96
CA PRO A 175 19.14 -10.02 -29.17
C PRO A 175 18.10 -10.98 -28.57
N ASP A 176 18.12 -12.24 -29.00
CA ASP A 176 17.39 -13.34 -28.34
C ASP A 176 17.73 -13.38 -26.85
N GLU A 177 16.75 -13.75 -26.03
CA GLU A 177 16.96 -13.74 -24.59
C GLU A 177 17.97 -14.80 -24.18
N SER A 178 18.95 -14.38 -23.39
CA SER A 178 19.90 -15.31 -22.80
C SER A 178 20.40 -14.73 -21.50
N CYS A 179 20.21 -15.49 -20.43
CA CYS A 179 20.75 -15.14 -19.12
C CYS A 179 21.90 -16.07 -18.72
N GLY A 180 22.38 -16.92 -19.64
CA GLY A 180 23.42 -17.90 -19.40
C GLY A 180 22.95 -19.00 -18.45
N ILE A 181 23.45 -19.01 -17.20
CA ILE A 181 23.05 -19.94 -16.16
C ILE A 181 22.26 -19.17 -15.08
N CYS A 182 20.94 -19.09 -15.25
CA CYS A 182 20.03 -18.62 -14.21
C CYS A 182 19.31 -19.79 -13.57
N LEU A 183 19.45 -19.90 -12.25
CA LEU A 183 18.68 -20.82 -11.43
C LEU A 183 17.40 -20.14 -10.91
N PHE A 184 17.38 -18.81 -10.90
CA PHE A 184 16.27 -18.00 -10.42
C PHE A 184 15.86 -16.95 -11.45
N TRP A 185 14.56 -16.72 -11.55
CA TRP A 185 13.95 -15.77 -12.48
C TRP A 185 14.55 -14.35 -12.37
N GLY A 186 14.67 -13.82 -11.14
CA GLY A 186 15.19 -12.47 -10.89
C GLY A 186 16.63 -12.21 -11.36
N GLN A 187 17.42 -13.26 -11.66
CA GLN A 187 18.77 -13.06 -12.25
C GLN A 187 18.73 -12.38 -13.62
N ASN A 188 17.63 -12.55 -14.37
CA ASN A 188 17.47 -11.98 -15.70
C ASN A 188 17.64 -10.45 -15.70
N ILE A 189 17.27 -9.74 -14.64
CA ILE A 189 17.34 -8.27 -14.61
C ILE A 189 18.77 -7.72 -14.76
N THR A 190 19.78 -8.51 -14.39
CA THR A 190 21.20 -8.15 -14.48
C THR A 190 22.01 -8.96 -15.49
N GLN A 191 21.47 -10.08 -15.97
CA GLN A 191 22.19 -11.04 -16.82
C GLN A 191 21.61 -11.17 -18.22
N ASN A 192 20.33 -10.87 -18.43
CA ASN A 192 19.67 -11.04 -19.71
C ASN A 192 19.87 -9.80 -20.60
N GLU A 193 20.63 -9.95 -21.68
CA GLU A 193 21.00 -8.83 -22.56
C GLU A 193 19.80 -8.19 -23.27
N ALA A 194 18.76 -8.96 -23.60
CA ALA A 194 17.53 -8.42 -24.19
C ALA A 194 16.83 -7.47 -23.20
N VAL A 195 16.64 -7.94 -21.95
CA VAL A 195 16.04 -7.17 -20.85
C VAL A 195 16.85 -5.91 -20.55
N LYS A 196 18.18 -6.04 -20.43
CA LYS A 196 19.06 -4.92 -20.10
C LYS A 196 19.02 -3.82 -21.16
N ARG A 197 19.09 -4.19 -22.45
CA ARG A 197 19.06 -3.22 -23.56
C ARG A 197 17.71 -2.56 -23.70
N ALA A 198 16.62 -3.30 -23.58
CA ALA A 198 15.28 -2.73 -23.67
C ALA A 198 14.98 -1.75 -22.52
N THR A 199 15.45 -2.09 -21.32
CA THR A 199 15.37 -1.21 -20.15
C THR A 199 16.23 0.05 -20.35
N TYR A 200 17.47 -0.11 -20.85
CA TYR A 200 18.35 1.02 -21.18
C TYR A 200 17.70 1.98 -22.19
N ASP A 201 17.13 1.45 -23.26
CA ASP A 201 16.46 2.20 -24.31
C ASP A 201 15.24 2.97 -23.78
N PHE A 202 14.50 2.40 -22.84
CA PHE A 202 13.42 3.10 -22.14
C PHE A 202 13.92 4.32 -21.38
N TRP A 203 14.98 4.19 -20.59
CA TRP A 203 15.51 5.31 -19.80
C TRP A 203 16.10 6.42 -20.67
N HIS A 204 16.68 6.07 -21.82
CA HIS A 204 17.21 7.01 -22.81
C HIS A 204 16.16 7.55 -23.79
N ASN A 205 14.90 7.13 -23.63
CA ASN A 205 13.81 7.45 -24.55
C ASN A 205 14.16 7.13 -26.02
N ALA A 206 14.96 6.08 -26.24
CA ALA A 206 15.23 5.59 -27.58
C ALA A 206 13.91 5.24 -28.27
N HIS A 207 13.78 5.53 -29.55
CA HIS A 207 12.55 5.33 -30.33
C HIS A 207 11.30 6.06 -29.76
N GLY A 208 11.48 6.99 -28.81
CA GLY A 208 10.39 7.73 -28.16
C GLY A 208 9.50 6.87 -27.24
N VAL A 209 10.01 5.77 -26.69
CA VAL A 209 9.21 4.84 -25.86
C VAL A 209 8.82 5.41 -24.50
N GLN A 210 9.70 6.20 -23.85
CA GLN A 210 9.39 6.84 -22.57
C GLN A 210 8.33 7.93 -22.74
N ASP A 211 8.40 8.69 -23.84
CA ASP A 211 7.39 9.69 -24.16
C ASP A 211 6.02 9.06 -24.43
N ALA A 212 5.98 7.91 -25.11
CA ALA A 212 4.75 7.16 -25.33
C ALA A 212 4.18 6.62 -24.01
N PHE A 213 5.01 6.03 -23.15
CA PHE A 213 4.61 5.62 -21.79
C PHE A 213 4.00 6.78 -21.00
N LEU A 214 4.68 7.94 -20.96
CA LEU A 214 4.21 9.14 -20.26
C LEU A 214 2.89 9.68 -20.84
N ALA A 215 2.71 9.62 -22.16
CA ALA A 215 1.46 9.99 -22.82
C ALA A 215 0.31 9.03 -22.49
N THR A 216 0.60 7.73 -22.39
CA THR A 216 -0.37 6.72 -21.95
C THR A 216 -0.74 6.92 -20.49
N ALA A 217 0.23 7.18 -19.62
CA ALA A 217 -0.04 7.50 -18.22
C ALA A 217 -0.93 8.74 -18.04
N GLU A 218 -0.67 9.82 -18.79
CA GLU A 218 -1.53 11.02 -18.80
C GLU A 218 -2.97 10.68 -19.21
N LYS A 219 -3.15 9.92 -20.30
CA LYS A 219 -4.47 9.50 -20.79
C LYS A 219 -5.19 8.59 -19.79
N THR A 220 -4.48 7.66 -19.16
CA THR A 220 -4.99 6.79 -18.10
C THR A 220 -5.48 7.59 -16.90
N MET A 221 -4.65 8.50 -16.38
CA MET A 221 -5.02 9.36 -15.26
C MET A 221 -6.20 10.28 -15.59
N ALA A 222 -6.25 10.82 -16.81
CA ALA A 222 -7.38 11.62 -17.27
C ALA A 222 -8.65 10.77 -17.44
N HIS A 223 -8.53 9.50 -17.84
CA HIS A 223 -9.64 8.57 -17.90
C HIS A 223 -10.20 8.27 -16.51
N LEU A 224 -9.35 7.91 -15.55
CA LEU A 224 -9.73 7.68 -14.15
C LEU A 224 -10.43 8.91 -13.55
N ARG A 225 -9.86 10.12 -13.76
CA ARG A 225 -10.43 11.38 -13.25
C ARG A 225 -11.84 11.66 -13.78
N ARG A 226 -12.13 11.25 -15.02
CA ARG A 226 -13.45 11.43 -15.67
C ARG A 226 -14.48 10.38 -15.26
N HIS A 227 -14.05 9.15 -14.96
CA HIS A 227 -14.96 8.01 -14.77
C HIS A 227 -15.14 7.57 -13.32
N LEU A 228 -14.31 8.08 -12.40
CA LEU A 228 -14.55 8.01 -10.96
C LEU A 228 -15.43 9.19 -10.53
N SER A 229 -16.34 8.94 -9.58
CA SER A 229 -17.06 10.03 -8.91
C SER A 229 -16.08 10.92 -8.13
N ALA A 230 -16.52 12.12 -7.72
CA ALA A 230 -15.67 13.00 -6.90
C ALA A 230 -15.23 12.31 -5.60
N ASP A 231 -16.13 11.59 -4.94
CA ASP A 231 -15.83 10.88 -3.69
C ASP A 231 -14.96 9.63 -3.90
N GLN A 232 -15.18 8.86 -4.97
CA GLN A 232 -14.28 7.76 -5.35
C GLN A 232 -12.88 8.29 -5.66
N PHE A 233 -12.78 9.41 -6.39
CA PHE A 233 -11.49 10.01 -6.71
C PHE A 233 -10.75 10.50 -5.46
N LYS A 234 -11.44 10.93 -4.39
CA LYS A 234 -10.78 11.21 -3.10
C LYS A 234 -10.06 9.99 -2.54
N GLY A 235 -10.65 8.80 -2.66
CA GLY A 235 -10.04 7.53 -2.23
C GLY A 235 -8.87 7.05 -3.07
N VAL A 236 -8.54 7.73 -4.17
CA VAL A 236 -7.29 7.48 -4.89
C VAL A 236 -6.13 8.16 -4.15
N ALA A 237 -5.26 7.39 -3.49
CA ALA A 237 -4.19 7.91 -2.62
C ALA A 237 -3.03 8.57 -3.40
N GLY A 238 -2.84 8.18 -4.65
CA GLY A 238 -1.83 8.71 -5.56
C GLY A 238 -1.60 7.78 -6.73
N PHE A 239 -0.42 7.82 -7.34
CA PHE A 239 -0.06 6.97 -8.47
C PHE A 239 1.40 6.54 -8.32
N ASP A 240 1.66 5.25 -8.48
CA ASP A 240 3.00 4.66 -8.56
C ASP A 240 3.46 4.63 -10.03
N PRO A 241 4.42 5.49 -10.43
CA PRO A 241 4.72 5.70 -11.84
C PRO A 241 5.34 4.51 -12.55
N TYR A 242 6.15 3.69 -11.86
CA TYR A 242 6.96 2.65 -12.49
C TYR A 242 7.55 1.71 -11.43
N ASN A 243 7.14 0.44 -11.49
CA ASN A 243 7.60 -0.63 -10.60
C ASN A 243 9.10 -0.94 -10.76
N GLU A 244 9.79 -1.14 -9.64
CA GLU A 244 11.18 -1.61 -9.52
C GLU A 244 12.17 -1.06 -10.57
N PRO A 245 12.43 0.27 -10.59
CA PRO A 245 13.33 0.86 -11.56
C PRO A 245 14.73 0.24 -11.53
N HIS A 246 15.21 -0.23 -12.68
CA HIS A 246 16.58 -0.66 -12.92
C HIS A 246 17.15 0.07 -14.12
N ALA A 247 18.44 0.41 -14.15
CA ALA A 247 19.04 1.05 -15.32
C ALA A 247 19.12 0.14 -16.56
N GLY A 248 19.08 -1.18 -16.36
CA GLY A 248 19.43 -2.18 -17.38
C GLY A 248 20.95 -2.20 -17.58
N VAL A 249 21.48 -1.12 -18.15
CA VAL A 249 22.92 -0.86 -18.29
C VAL A 249 23.20 0.55 -17.77
N TYR A 250 24.27 0.72 -17.00
CA TYR A 250 24.73 2.06 -16.64
C TYR A 250 25.57 2.65 -17.77
N ASP A 251 25.45 3.95 -17.99
CA ASP A 251 26.38 4.65 -18.88
C ASP A 251 27.83 4.51 -18.38
N SER A 252 28.79 4.70 -19.29
CA SER A 252 30.21 4.60 -18.93
C SER A 252 30.58 5.55 -17.78
N GLY A 253 31.05 4.97 -16.68
CA GLY A 253 31.42 5.73 -15.46
C GLY A 253 30.24 6.16 -14.58
N GLN A 254 29.00 5.83 -14.95
CA GLN A 254 27.81 6.14 -14.15
C GLN A 254 27.65 5.13 -13.00
N THR A 255 27.38 5.63 -11.81
CA THR A 255 27.01 4.83 -10.64
C THR A 255 25.49 4.77 -10.48
N SER A 256 24.97 3.84 -9.68
CA SER A 256 23.53 3.77 -9.37
C SER A 256 22.99 5.10 -8.82
N ARG A 257 23.71 5.73 -7.88
CA ARG A 257 23.38 7.06 -7.35
C ARG A 257 23.37 8.16 -8.43
N ALA A 258 24.36 8.17 -9.33
CA ALA A 258 24.40 9.13 -10.43
C ALA A 258 23.23 8.90 -11.41
N TRP A 259 22.90 7.64 -11.71
CA TRP A 259 21.76 7.28 -12.54
C TRP A 259 20.41 7.69 -11.91
N GLU A 260 20.24 7.48 -10.59
CA GLU A 260 19.04 7.95 -9.90
C GLU A 260 18.86 9.47 -10.03
N LYS A 261 19.97 10.23 -9.89
CA LYS A 261 19.98 11.69 -9.99
C LYS A 261 19.73 12.20 -11.42
N ASP A 262 20.43 11.62 -12.39
CA ASP A 262 20.53 12.17 -13.75
C ASP A 262 19.51 11.58 -14.73
N VAL A 263 18.90 10.44 -14.40
CA VAL A 263 18.00 9.71 -15.30
C VAL A 263 16.64 9.42 -14.64
N LEU A 264 16.64 8.75 -13.48
CA LEU A 264 15.40 8.35 -12.82
C LEU A 264 14.61 9.54 -12.25
N TRP A 265 15.27 10.46 -11.57
CA TRP A 265 14.60 11.63 -11.00
C TRP A 265 13.96 12.54 -12.06
N PRO A 266 14.64 12.88 -13.18
CA PRO A 266 14.01 13.58 -14.29
C PRO A 266 12.78 12.86 -14.88
N PHE A 267 12.76 11.52 -14.90
CA PHE A 267 11.55 10.78 -15.28
C PHE A 267 10.38 11.06 -14.33
N TYR A 268 10.62 11.08 -13.02
CA TYR A 268 9.58 11.43 -12.04
C TYR A 268 9.10 12.87 -12.14
N GLU A 269 9.97 13.83 -12.48
CA GLU A 269 9.56 15.20 -12.77
C GLU A 269 8.66 15.28 -14.01
N LYS A 270 9.00 14.56 -15.09
CA LYS A 270 8.14 14.44 -16.28
C LYS A 270 6.80 13.80 -15.93
N PHE A 271 6.79 12.69 -15.19
CA PHE A 271 5.57 12.02 -14.78
C PHE A 271 4.70 12.93 -13.92
N ARG A 272 5.29 13.68 -12.99
CA ARG A 272 4.60 14.68 -12.17
C ARG A 272 3.92 15.76 -13.01
N ALA A 273 4.56 16.21 -14.09
CA ALA A 273 3.94 17.15 -15.04
C ALA A 273 2.74 16.52 -15.77
N ARG A 274 2.79 15.23 -16.11
CA ARG A 274 1.66 14.48 -16.67
C ARG A 274 0.50 14.37 -15.69
N MET A 275 0.80 14.07 -14.42
CA MET A 275 -0.22 14.06 -13.36
C MET A 275 -0.93 15.42 -13.24
N ASP A 276 -0.19 16.53 -13.28
CA ASP A 276 -0.79 17.86 -13.19
C ASP A 276 -1.71 18.19 -14.37
N THR A 277 -1.29 17.81 -15.57
CA THR A 277 -2.06 17.97 -16.81
C THR A 277 -3.34 17.13 -16.76
N ALA A 278 -3.27 15.94 -16.19
CA ALA A 278 -4.43 15.05 -16.00
C ALA A 278 -5.37 15.46 -14.85
N GLY A 279 -5.05 16.53 -14.10
CA GLY A 279 -5.89 17.02 -13.00
C GLY A 279 -5.63 16.35 -11.64
N TRP A 280 -4.44 15.81 -11.41
CA TRP A 280 -4.02 15.10 -10.20
C TRP A 280 -3.10 15.95 -9.30
N ARG A 281 -3.24 17.28 -9.31
CA ARG A 281 -2.33 18.20 -8.61
C ARG A 281 -2.21 17.94 -7.11
N ASP A 282 -3.31 17.50 -6.48
CA ASP A 282 -3.39 17.28 -5.03
C ASP A 282 -3.03 15.85 -4.61
N LYS A 283 -2.60 15.00 -5.56
CA LYS A 283 -2.26 13.59 -5.32
C LYS A 283 -0.77 13.38 -5.50
N PRO A 284 -0.04 12.73 -4.57
CA PRO A 284 1.39 12.49 -4.72
C PRO A 284 1.70 11.40 -5.76
N ALA A 285 2.91 11.46 -6.32
CA ALA A 285 3.51 10.32 -7.02
C ALA A 285 4.27 9.44 -6.02
N PHE A 286 4.07 8.12 -6.07
CA PHE A 286 4.74 7.14 -5.21
C PHE A 286 6.03 6.73 -5.92
N VAL A 287 7.14 7.40 -5.62
CA VAL A 287 8.37 7.27 -6.42
C VAL A 287 9.32 6.25 -5.81
N GLU A 288 9.75 5.29 -6.62
CA GLU A 288 10.67 4.23 -6.23
C GLU A 288 12.13 4.63 -6.49
N PRO A 289 13.09 4.24 -5.63
CA PRO A 289 14.51 4.28 -5.95
C PRO A 289 14.89 3.11 -6.87
N ASN A 290 16.17 3.01 -7.21
CA ASN A 290 16.70 1.81 -7.85
C ASN A 290 16.38 0.55 -7.03
N LEU A 291 15.91 -0.52 -7.66
CA LEU A 291 15.41 -1.72 -6.96
C LEU A 291 16.42 -2.37 -5.99
N PHE A 292 17.72 -2.17 -6.21
CA PHE A 292 18.77 -2.78 -5.40
C PHE A 292 19.25 -1.90 -4.24
N TRP A 293 18.69 -0.70 -4.05
CA TRP A 293 19.17 0.27 -3.05
C TRP A 293 19.12 -0.26 -1.61
N ASN A 294 18.16 -1.13 -1.30
CA ASN A 294 17.93 -1.72 0.01
C ASN A 294 18.01 -3.26 0.01
N ALA A 295 18.64 -3.85 -1.01
CA ALA A 295 19.03 -5.25 -1.01
C ALA A 295 19.81 -5.59 0.27
N ASN A 296 19.44 -6.69 0.93
CA ASN A 296 20.06 -7.08 2.19
C ASN A 296 21.29 -7.99 1.99
N LEU A 297 21.54 -8.44 0.75
CA LEU A 297 22.80 -9.02 0.31
C LEU A 297 23.79 -7.94 -0.13
N GLY A 298 24.91 -7.80 0.58
CA GLY A 298 25.86 -6.70 0.36
C GLY A 298 26.47 -6.62 -1.03
N PHE A 299 26.57 -7.74 -1.77
CA PHE A 299 27.08 -7.76 -3.14
C PHE A 299 26.02 -7.44 -4.20
N GLN A 300 24.73 -7.45 -3.83
CA GLN A 300 23.63 -6.99 -4.69
C GLN A 300 23.28 -5.52 -4.39
N LYS A 301 23.52 -5.06 -3.16
CA LYS A 301 23.19 -3.71 -2.73
C LYS A 301 23.91 -2.65 -3.54
N GLN A 302 23.14 -1.70 -4.06
CA GLN A 302 23.63 -0.54 -4.79
C GLN A 302 23.41 0.73 -3.96
N GLU A 303 24.25 1.75 -4.12
CA GLU A 303 24.01 3.05 -3.48
C GLU A 303 22.83 3.73 -4.18
N GLY A 304 21.80 4.09 -3.42
CA GLY A 304 20.59 4.71 -3.95
C GLY A 304 19.64 5.15 -2.84
N GLY A 305 18.36 5.28 -3.17
CA GLY A 305 17.34 5.83 -2.26
C GLY A 305 16.98 7.28 -2.59
N LEU A 306 17.21 7.72 -3.83
CA LEU A 306 16.98 9.09 -4.31
C LEU A 306 17.74 10.13 -3.48
N LEU A 307 19.00 9.83 -3.12
CA LEU A 307 19.79 10.64 -2.17
C LEU A 307 20.02 12.08 -2.65
N ASP A 308 20.13 12.27 -3.96
CA ASP A 308 20.42 13.57 -4.58
C ASP A 308 19.18 14.24 -5.21
N ALA A 309 17.97 13.70 -4.99
CA ALA A 309 16.71 14.30 -5.44
C ALA A 309 16.27 15.53 -4.60
N GLY A 310 17.10 15.95 -3.64
CA GLY A 310 16.76 17.04 -2.71
C GLY A 310 15.62 16.67 -1.76
N THR A 311 14.74 17.63 -1.47
CA THR A 311 13.50 17.37 -0.73
C THR A 311 12.39 16.99 -1.68
N LEU A 312 11.81 15.81 -1.47
CA LEU A 312 10.65 15.34 -2.23
C LEU A 312 9.41 16.19 -1.91
N GLY A 313 9.20 16.55 -0.64
CA GLY A 313 8.05 17.36 -0.23
C GLY A 313 6.70 16.65 -0.44
N PRO A 314 5.57 17.38 -0.41
CA PRO A 314 4.24 16.78 -0.37
C PRO A 314 3.76 16.20 -1.71
N ARG A 315 4.49 16.45 -2.80
CA ARG A 315 4.11 16.06 -4.17
C ARG A 315 4.54 14.64 -4.54
N TYR A 316 5.37 14.04 -3.71
CA TYR A 316 5.96 12.74 -3.90
C TYR A 316 5.92 11.97 -2.58
N VAL A 317 5.82 10.65 -2.63
CA VAL A 317 5.96 9.72 -1.50
C VAL A 317 7.19 8.87 -1.78
N PHE A 318 8.02 8.63 -0.77
CA PHE A 318 9.12 7.68 -0.90
C PHE A 318 8.56 6.25 -0.89
N ASN A 319 8.54 5.62 -2.05
CA ASN A 319 8.02 4.28 -2.26
C ASN A 319 9.18 3.28 -2.38
N THR A 320 9.06 2.07 -1.82
CA THR A 320 10.13 1.06 -1.91
C THR A 320 9.59 -0.33 -1.66
N HIS A 321 10.31 -1.34 -2.13
CA HIS A 321 10.04 -2.74 -1.80
C HIS A 321 10.99 -3.26 -0.74
N PHE A 322 10.66 -4.34 -0.05
CA PHE A 322 11.61 -5.08 0.77
C PHE A 322 11.32 -6.57 0.71
N TYR A 323 12.22 -7.31 0.06
CA TYR A 323 12.26 -8.76 0.09
C TYR A 323 13.53 -9.21 0.81
N ASP A 324 13.41 -10.15 1.74
CA ASP A 324 14.62 -10.74 2.35
C ASP A 324 15.27 -11.70 1.36
N GLN A 325 16.20 -11.17 0.56
CA GLN A 325 16.96 -11.95 -0.42
C GLN A 325 17.77 -13.07 0.23
N LYS A 326 18.22 -12.90 1.48
CA LYS A 326 18.91 -13.97 2.21
C LYS A 326 17.96 -15.10 2.54
N ALA A 327 16.77 -14.80 3.05
CA ALA A 327 15.73 -15.79 3.35
C ALA A 327 15.28 -16.52 2.09
N ILE A 328 15.00 -15.77 1.02
CA ILE A 328 14.53 -16.28 -0.28
C ILE A 328 15.60 -17.17 -0.94
N SER A 329 16.88 -16.81 -0.84
CA SER A 329 17.96 -17.59 -1.45
C SER A 329 18.09 -19.02 -0.90
N GLY A 330 17.58 -19.27 0.32
CA GLY A 330 17.75 -20.53 1.05
C GLY A 330 19.18 -20.81 1.54
N VAL A 331 20.19 -20.07 1.09
CA VAL A 331 21.61 -20.33 1.37
C VAL A 331 22.27 -19.24 2.22
N PHE A 332 21.83 -17.99 2.11
CA PHE A 332 22.43 -16.86 2.83
C PHE A 332 21.77 -16.56 4.18
N MET A 333 20.63 -17.20 4.47
CA MET A 333 20.01 -17.20 5.79
C MET A 333 19.69 -18.62 6.22
N TRP A 334 20.45 -19.13 7.18
CA TRP A 334 20.17 -20.37 7.86
C TRP A 334 19.10 -20.16 8.94
N GLY A 335 18.13 -21.06 9.04
CA GLY A 335 17.04 -20.95 10.02
C GLY A 335 15.97 -19.92 9.66
N LYS A 336 15.31 -19.38 10.69
CA LYS A 336 14.11 -18.54 10.59
C LYS A 336 14.38 -17.12 11.09
N ALA A 337 13.54 -16.16 10.72
CA ALA A 337 13.67 -14.77 11.17
C ALA A 337 13.37 -14.67 12.68
N ALA A 338 14.03 -13.73 13.35
CA ALA A 338 13.89 -13.51 14.78
C ALA A 338 13.31 -12.12 15.10
N ASP A 339 13.05 -11.88 16.39
CA ASP A 339 12.62 -10.57 16.90
C ASP A 339 13.57 -9.45 16.43
N GLY A 340 13.02 -8.45 15.74
CA GLY A 340 13.75 -7.29 15.24
C GLY A 340 14.59 -7.52 13.99
N GLN A 341 14.46 -8.68 13.33
CA GLN A 341 15.32 -9.06 12.20
C GLN A 341 15.49 -7.95 11.15
N TYR A 342 14.40 -7.25 10.79
CA TYR A 342 14.40 -6.21 9.75
C TYR A 342 14.21 -4.79 10.28
N ALA A 343 14.33 -4.58 11.61
CA ALA A 343 14.17 -3.27 12.21
C ALA A 343 15.18 -2.24 11.65
N GLY A 344 16.39 -2.69 11.30
CA GLY A 344 17.41 -1.85 10.67
C GLY A 344 17.07 -1.43 9.24
N ASP A 345 16.54 -2.35 8.44
CA ASP A 345 16.17 -2.09 7.03
C ASP A 345 15.02 -1.09 6.96
N PHE A 346 13.95 -1.30 7.73
CA PHE A 346 12.80 -0.39 7.77
C PHE A 346 13.10 0.92 8.51
N ARG A 347 14.11 0.96 9.39
CA ARG A 347 14.64 2.22 9.92
C ARG A 347 15.27 3.06 8.81
N THR A 348 16.02 2.43 7.89
CA THR A 348 16.63 3.11 6.74
C THR A 348 15.57 3.78 5.87
N VAL A 349 14.43 3.11 5.63
CA VAL A 349 13.27 3.68 4.92
C VAL A 349 12.73 4.92 5.63
N ARG A 350 12.49 4.84 6.95
CA ARG A 350 12.01 5.99 7.74
C ARG A 350 12.99 7.16 7.71
N ASP A 351 14.28 6.88 7.88
CA ASP A 351 15.32 7.91 7.91
C ASP A 351 15.46 8.59 6.54
N ARG A 352 15.35 7.83 5.44
CA ARG A 352 15.37 8.42 4.10
C ARG A 352 14.18 9.34 3.85
N ALA A 353 12.96 8.90 4.18
CA ALA A 353 11.77 9.71 4.00
C ALA A 353 11.76 10.97 4.88
N ALA A 354 12.24 10.86 6.12
CA ALA A 354 12.45 12.02 6.99
C ALA A 354 13.44 13.02 6.38
N ALA A 355 14.59 12.55 5.88
CA ALA A 355 15.58 13.39 5.20
C ALA A 355 15.01 14.03 3.91
N ALA A 356 14.13 13.32 3.20
CA ALA A 356 13.44 13.81 2.01
C ALA A 356 12.21 14.69 2.31
N ARG A 357 11.82 14.86 3.59
CA ARG A 357 10.61 15.59 4.05
C ARG A 357 9.32 15.11 3.38
N THR A 358 9.14 13.79 3.32
CA THR A 358 7.92 13.17 2.79
C THR A 358 7.50 11.94 3.59
N ALA A 359 6.31 11.40 3.31
CA ALA A 359 5.84 10.11 3.79
C ALA A 359 6.55 8.95 3.07
N ALA A 360 6.51 7.77 3.68
CA ALA A 360 7.03 6.54 3.10
C ALA A 360 6.01 5.41 3.10
N VAL A 361 6.14 4.52 2.13
CA VAL A 361 5.43 3.25 2.10
C VAL A 361 6.38 2.16 1.60
N VAL A 362 6.27 0.97 2.20
CA VAL A 362 6.88 -0.25 1.65
C VAL A 362 5.82 -0.94 0.80
N SER A 363 5.71 -0.60 -0.48
CA SER A 363 4.62 -1.02 -1.38
C SER A 363 4.64 -2.51 -1.71
N GLU A 364 5.77 -3.17 -1.54
CA GLU A 364 5.87 -4.62 -1.64
C GLU A 364 6.79 -5.20 -0.59
N PHE A 365 6.35 -6.30 0.00
CA PHE A 365 7.15 -7.22 0.78
C PHE A 365 6.44 -8.56 0.81
N GLY A 366 7.18 -9.65 0.97
CA GLY A 366 6.61 -10.98 0.96
C GLY A 366 7.66 -12.05 1.17
N HIS A 367 7.21 -13.30 1.26
CA HIS A 367 8.07 -14.47 1.26
C HIS A 367 7.33 -15.64 0.58
N PRO A 368 8.02 -16.52 -0.17
CA PRO A 368 7.39 -17.69 -0.80
C PRO A 368 6.62 -18.56 0.19
N LEU A 369 5.44 -19.02 -0.22
CA LEU A 369 4.53 -19.88 0.55
C LEU A 369 4.57 -21.34 0.10
N ALA A 370 5.27 -21.62 -1.01
CA ALA A 370 5.65 -22.95 -1.44
C ALA A 370 7.16 -23.05 -1.72
N GLY A 371 7.63 -24.25 -2.08
CA GLY A 371 9.03 -24.52 -2.33
C GLY A 371 9.86 -24.72 -1.06
N SER A 372 11.18 -24.77 -1.22
CA SER A 372 12.14 -25.19 -0.20
C SER A 372 12.39 -24.18 0.92
N VAL A 373 11.90 -22.94 0.77
CA VAL A 373 12.09 -21.85 1.75
C VAL A 373 10.80 -21.41 2.42
N SER A 374 9.67 -22.06 2.12
CA SER A 374 8.34 -21.66 2.60
C SER A 374 8.15 -21.79 4.11
N ASP A 375 8.92 -22.68 4.75
CA ASP A 375 8.88 -22.89 6.20
C ASP A 375 9.29 -21.63 6.99
N LYS A 376 9.99 -20.68 6.34
CA LYS A 376 10.41 -19.41 6.92
C LYS A 376 9.29 -18.35 6.91
N ALA A 377 8.29 -18.49 6.02
CA ALA A 377 7.27 -17.47 5.77
C ALA A 377 6.61 -16.92 7.05
N PRO A 378 6.18 -17.74 8.04
CA PRO A 378 5.55 -17.23 9.25
C PRO A 378 6.43 -16.24 10.02
N THR A 379 7.73 -16.53 10.11
CA THR A 379 8.68 -15.67 10.84
C THR A 379 9.13 -14.47 10.02
N VAL A 380 9.39 -14.64 8.72
CA VAL A 380 9.83 -13.55 7.85
C VAL A 380 8.75 -12.47 7.78
N LEU A 381 7.50 -12.86 7.53
CA LEU A 381 6.39 -11.91 7.47
C LEU A 381 6.11 -11.28 8.84
N LYS A 382 6.19 -12.02 9.94
CA LYS A 382 6.06 -11.44 11.29
C LYS A 382 7.12 -10.37 11.53
N ALA A 383 8.36 -10.59 11.10
CA ALA A 383 9.44 -9.62 11.23
C ALA A 383 9.25 -8.39 10.34
N MET A 384 8.74 -8.56 9.11
CA MET A 384 8.41 -7.43 8.23
C MET A 384 7.29 -6.57 8.83
N TYR A 385 6.21 -7.19 9.32
CA TYR A 385 5.15 -6.46 10.00
C TYR A 385 5.61 -5.79 11.31
N GLN A 386 6.45 -6.46 12.11
CA GLN A 386 7.02 -5.83 13.30
C GLN A 386 7.89 -4.60 12.94
N ALA A 387 8.68 -4.69 11.87
CA ALA A 387 9.52 -3.60 11.40
C ALA A 387 8.72 -2.43 10.79
N LEU A 388 7.56 -2.73 10.21
CA LEU A 388 6.56 -1.72 9.82
C LEU A 388 5.96 -1.01 11.04
N ASP A 389 5.71 -1.73 12.12
CA ASP A 389 5.09 -1.18 13.34
C ASP A 389 6.09 -0.33 14.15
N SER A 390 7.38 -0.71 14.20
CA SER A 390 8.36 -0.07 15.09
C SER A 390 9.82 -0.20 14.60
N ARG A 391 10.65 0.81 14.89
CA ARG A 391 12.13 0.75 14.79
C ARG A 391 12.78 -0.11 15.88
N VAL A 392 12.06 -0.38 16.95
CA VAL A 392 12.54 -1.10 18.13
C VAL A 392 12.02 -2.52 18.08
N LYS A 393 12.93 -3.49 18.25
CA LYS A 393 12.58 -4.91 18.38
C LYS A 393 11.70 -5.14 19.61
N GLY A 394 10.85 -6.16 19.55
CA GLY A 394 9.83 -6.44 20.55
C GLY A 394 10.38 -6.58 21.96
N ALA A 395 11.48 -7.31 22.15
CA ALA A 395 12.07 -7.53 23.46
C ALA A 395 12.53 -6.23 24.15
N ASP A 396 12.83 -5.19 23.38
CA ASP A 396 13.31 -3.91 23.88
C ASP A 396 12.22 -2.83 23.91
N TRP A 397 11.08 -3.07 23.26
CA TRP A 397 10.06 -2.04 23.01
C TRP A 397 9.52 -1.41 24.30
N TRP A 398 9.20 -2.22 25.32
CA TRP A 398 8.71 -1.71 26.62
C TRP A 398 9.74 -0.87 27.38
N SER A 399 11.01 -0.98 27.01
CA SER A 399 12.10 -0.21 27.62
C SER A 399 12.29 1.16 26.98
N ASP A 400 12.04 1.29 25.67
CA ASP A 400 12.20 2.52 24.90
C ASP A 400 11.13 2.68 23.80
N PRO A 401 9.84 2.80 24.17
CA PRO A 401 8.75 2.84 23.19
C PRO A 401 8.80 4.11 22.31
N ALA A 402 9.37 5.20 22.82
CA ALA A 402 9.52 6.45 22.07
C ALA A 402 10.56 6.36 20.94
N ALA A 403 11.39 5.30 20.90
CA ALA A 403 12.30 5.06 19.77
C ALA A 403 11.62 4.37 18.59
N SER A 404 10.37 3.91 18.70
CA SER A 404 9.63 3.27 17.61
C SER A 404 9.56 4.13 16.35
N GLY A 405 9.48 5.45 16.51
CA GLY A 405 9.22 6.37 15.40
C GLY A 405 7.80 6.20 14.83
N PRO A 406 7.48 6.89 13.72
CA PRO A 406 6.19 6.74 13.05
C PRO A 406 6.00 5.31 12.54
N VAL A 407 4.75 4.85 12.56
CA VAL A 407 4.36 3.58 11.92
C VAL A 407 4.51 3.75 10.41
N LEU A 408 5.20 2.81 9.78
CA LEU A 408 5.36 2.82 8.32
C LEU A 408 4.13 2.23 7.66
N SER A 409 3.70 2.83 6.55
CA SER A 409 2.74 2.22 5.65
C SER A 409 3.37 1.04 4.90
N GLY A 410 2.57 0.05 4.50
CA GLY A 410 3.07 -1.04 3.67
C GLY A 410 1.98 -1.88 3.01
N SER A 411 2.33 -2.54 1.90
CA SER A 411 1.46 -3.45 1.16
C SER A 411 2.16 -4.78 0.91
N GLN A 412 1.55 -5.89 1.33
CA GLN A 412 2.12 -7.23 1.14
C GLN A 412 1.91 -7.70 -0.31
N TRP A 413 2.93 -8.33 -0.90
CA TRP A 413 2.80 -9.11 -2.13
C TRP A 413 2.40 -10.55 -1.75
N GLN A 414 1.27 -11.09 -2.21
CA GLN A 414 0.18 -10.44 -2.95
C GLN A 414 -1.20 -10.95 -2.54
N TRP A 415 -2.27 -10.32 -3.05
CA TRP A 415 -3.65 -10.76 -2.86
C TRP A 415 -4.27 -11.19 -4.18
N ASP A 416 -4.03 -12.44 -4.53
CA ASP A 416 -4.59 -13.08 -5.72
C ASP A 416 -5.54 -14.22 -5.35
N ILE A 417 -6.81 -14.06 -5.70
CA ILE A 417 -7.83 -15.08 -5.43
C ILE A 417 -7.71 -16.29 -6.37
N TYR A 418 -7.01 -16.15 -7.50
CA TYR A 418 -6.89 -17.19 -8.53
C TYR A 418 -5.74 -18.17 -8.30
N ASN A 419 -4.93 -17.99 -7.25
CA ASN A 419 -3.82 -18.90 -6.92
C ASN A 419 -4.22 -20.40 -7.03
N GLY A 420 -3.49 -21.12 -7.87
CA GLY A 420 -3.72 -22.53 -8.22
C GLY A 420 -4.92 -22.80 -9.14
N ARG A 421 -5.45 -21.79 -9.82
CA ARG A 421 -6.63 -21.86 -10.70
C ARG A 421 -6.49 -21.11 -12.03
N HIS A 422 -5.29 -20.63 -12.30
CA HIS A 422 -4.93 -19.92 -13.53
C HIS A 422 -5.00 -20.82 -14.76
N ARG A 423 -5.04 -20.18 -15.93
CA ARG A 423 -4.91 -20.81 -17.25
C ARG A 423 -4.04 -19.94 -18.15
N GLU A 424 -2.84 -19.60 -17.69
CA GLU A 424 -1.95 -18.69 -18.40
C GLU A 424 -1.13 -19.41 -19.48
N PRO A 425 -1.27 -19.08 -20.78
CA PRO A 425 -0.34 -19.54 -21.81
C PRO A 425 0.96 -18.73 -21.74
N MET A 426 1.97 -19.26 -21.05
CA MET A 426 3.23 -18.55 -20.82
C MET A 426 3.90 -18.18 -22.14
N ASN A 427 4.27 -16.90 -22.30
CA ASN A 427 4.82 -16.32 -23.54
C ASN A 427 3.96 -16.65 -24.79
N GLY A 428 2.65 -16.83 -24.62
CA GLY A 428 1.73 -17.19 -25.71
C GLY A 428 1.83 -18.64 -26.17
N ASN A 429 2.55 -19.51 -25.45
CA ASN A 429 2.73 -20.91 -25.81
C ASN A 429 1.51 -21.76 -25.39
N PRO A 430 0.72 -22.30 -26.34
CA PRO A 430 -0.44 -23.12 -26.02
C PRO A 430 -0.08 -24.50 -25.44
N GLY A 431 1.18 -24.93 -25.57
CA GLY A 431 1.71 -26.15 -24.97
C GLY A 431 2.25 -25.96 -23.55
N LYS A 432 2.38 -24.71 -23.06
CA LYS A 432 2.87 -24.37 -21.72
C LYS A 432 1.84 -23.52 -20.98
N VAL A 433 0.74 -24.16 -20.58
CA VAL A 433 -0.32 -23.53 -19.79
C VAL A 433 -0.02 -23.69 -18.31
N LEU A 434 0.20 -22.58 -17.61
CA LEU A 434 0.44 -22.53 -16.18
C LEU A 434 -0.89 -22.52 -15.42
N THR A 435 -1.00 -23.42 -14.44
CA THR A 435 -2.21 -23.60 -13.63
C THR A 435 -1.94 -23.62 -12.13
N GLU A 436 -0.68 -23.60 -11.73
CA GLU A 436 -0.24 -23.73 -10.34
C GLU A 436 0.28 -22.40 -9.79
N GLY A 437 0.31 -22.26 -8.45
CA GLY A 437 0.82 -21.07 -7.77
C GLY A 437 0.13 -19.79 -8.25
N ASP A 438 0.90 -18.73 -8.40
CA ASP A 438 0.43 -17.45 -8.97
C ASP A 438 0.55 -17.42 -10.51
N ALA A 439 0.80 -18.58 -11.15
CA ALA A 439 1.05 -18.75 -12.59
C ALA A 439 2.08 -17.80 -13.19
N TRP A 440 3.01 -17.34 -12.36
CA TRP A 440 4.06 -16.39 -12.73
C TRP A 440 5.42 -16.89 -12.25
N ASN A 441 6.30 -17.31 -13.16
CA ASN A 441 7.71 -17.65 -12.87
C ASN A 441 7.94 -18.54 -11.62
N ASP A 442 7.03 -19.49 -11.37
CA ASP A 442 6.99 -20.36 -10.18
C ASP A 442 6.92 -19.62 -8.83
N GLU A 443 6.52 -18.35 -8.84
CA GLU A 443 6.22 -17.58 -7.65
C GLU A 443 4.93 -18.06 -6.99
N ASP A 444 4.96 -18.09 -5.66
CA ASP A 444 3.81 -18.42 -4.85
C ASP A 444 3.82 -17.57 -3.57
N LEU A 445 3.27 -16.36 -3.66
CA LEU A 445 3.24 -15.39 -2.56
C LEU A 445 1.81 -15.00 -2.16
N SER A 446 0.79 -15.48 -2.86
CA SER A 446 -0.58 -15.04 -2.58
C SER A 446 -1.06 -15.41 -1.17
N ALA A 447 -1.49 -14.40 -0.41
CA ALA A 447 -2.03 -14.55 0.94
C ALA A 447 -3.39 -15.26 0.97
N VAL A 448 -4.06 -15.36 -0.19
CA VAL A 448 -5.44 -15.84 -0.34
C VAL A 448 -5.54 -16.83 -1.53
N ARG A 449 -6.61 -17.61 -1.57
CA ARG A 449 -7.06 -18.35 -2.75
C ARG A 449 -8.56 -18.56 -2.69
N LEU A 450 -9.18 -19.02 -3.78
CA LEU A 450 -10.52 -19.57 -3.73
C LEU A 450 -10.52 -21.05 -3.29
N ASP A 451 -11.45 -21.41 -2.41
CA ASP A 451 -11.79 -22.81 -2.11
C ASP A 451 -12.68 -23.42 -3.21
N ASP A 452 -13.01 -24.71 -3.10
CA ASP A 452 -13.80 -25.44 -4.10
C ASP A 452 -15.23 -24.90 -4.26
N ALA A 453 -15.73 -24.16 -3.26
CA ALA A 453 -17.01 -23.46 -3.33
C ALA A 453 -16.89 -22.03 -3.91
N GLY A 454 -15.68 -21.60 -4.31
CA GLY A 454 -15.42 -20.26 -4.85
C GLY A 454 -15.38 -19.17 -3.77
N ARG A 455 -15.11 -19.53 -2.51
CA ARG A 455 -14.98 -18.58 -1.39
C ARG A 455 -13.49 -18.26 -1.15
N PRO A 456 -13.13 -16.98 -0.95
CA PRO A 456 -11.79 -16.61 -0.54
C PRO A 456 -11.43 -17.22 0.82
N VAL A 457 -10.27 -17.87 0.91
CA VAL A 457 -9.70 -18.43 2.13
C VAL A 457 -8.23 -18.05 2.24
N LEU A 458 -7.78 -17.80 3.47
CA LEU A 458 -6.39 -17.43 3.75
C LEU A 458 -5.45 -18.63 3.57
N ARG A 459 -4.25 -18.34 3.07
CA ARG A 459 -3.14 -19.30 2.95
C ARG A 459 -2.08 -19.14 4.04
N GLN A 460 -2.24 -18.14 4.89
CA GLN A 460 -1.35 -17.82 6.01
C GLN A 460 -2.17 -17.71 7.30
N ASP A 461 -1.50 -17.69 8.46
CA ASP A 461 -2.19 -17.52 9.75
C ASP A 461 -2.95 -16.19 9.78
N ALA A 462 -4.26 -16.24 10.01
CA ALA A 462 -5.11 -15.04 10.10
C ALA A 462 -4.59 -14.02 11.10
N ARG A 463 -3.98 -14.48 12.21
CA ARG A 463 -3.39 -13.59 13.22
C ARG A 463 -2.24 -12.74 12.69
N LEU A 464 -1.52 -13.25 11.70
CA LEU A 464 -0.40 -12.55 11.06
C LEU A 464 -0.89 -11.45 10.11
N LEU A 465 -2.03 -11.67 9.43
CA LEU A 465 -2.54 -10.80 8.37
C LEU A 465 -3.54 -9.77 8.88
N ASP A 466 -4.56 -10.23 9.61
CA ASP A 466 -5.58 -9.37 10.21
C ASP A 466 -5.04 -8.79 11.52
N ARG A 467 -4.35 -7.66 11.41
CA ARG A 467 -3.52 -7.08 12.48
C ARG A 467 -4.18 -5.85 13.06
N LEU A 468 -4.05 -5.63 14.36
CA LEU A 468 -4.37 -4.32 14.95
C LEU A 468 -3.29 -3.32 14.56
N TYR A 469 -3.68 -2.15 14.06
CA TYR A 469 -2.79 -1.03 13.74
C TYR A 469 -3.55 0.31 13.83
N PRO A 470 -2.86 1.43 14.09
CA PRO A 470 -3.48 2.75 14.03
C PRO A 470 -3.74 3.13 12.57
N SER A 471 -4.98 3.06 12.11
CA SER A 471 -5.35 3.44 10.73
C SER A 471 -5.38 4.97 10.57
N ALA A 472 -5.78 5.70 11.62
CA ALA A 472 -5.75 7.16 11.68
C ALA A 472 -5.46 7.65 13.12
N THR A 473 -4.35 8.36 13.36
CA THR A 473 -4.03 8.91 14.69
C THR A 473 -4.35 10.39 14.75
N ALA A 474 -5.25 10.81 15.64
CA ALA A 474 -5.60 12.22 15.88
C ALA A 474 -4.49 12.93 16.67
N GLY A 475 -3.37 13.14 16.00
CA GLY A 475 -2.13 13.46 16.69
C GLY A 475 -0.89 13.00 15.95
N THR A 476 0.18 12.87 16.71
CA THR A 476 1.46 12.30 16.27
C THR A 476 1.73 11.03 17.04
N THR A 477 1.97 9.93 16.33
CA THR A 477 2.38 8.67 16.95
C THR A 477 3.74 8.83 17.65
N VAL A 478 3.80 8.45 18.93
CA VAL A 478 5.02 8.41 19.74
C VAL A 478 5.64 7.01 19.70
N GLY A 479 4.81 5.98 19.78
CA GLY A 479 5.24 4.60 19.63
C GLY A 479 4.06 3.66 19.48
N PHE A 480 4.27 2.59 18.73
CA PHE A 480 3.27 1.57 18.47
C PHE A 480 3.92 0.19 18.46
N THR A 481 3.18 -0.81 18.93
CA THR A 481 3.52 -2.22 18.77
C THR A 481 2.24 -3.05 18.71
N TYR A 482 2.32 -4.17 18.00
CA TYR A 482 1.32 -5.23 18.04
C TYR A 482 1.99 -6.59 18.22
N GLU A 483 1.58 -7.33 19.25
CA GLU A 483 1.94 -8.73 19.43
C GLU A 483 0.79 -9.61 18.92
N ASP A 484 0.95 -10.08 17.69
CA ASP A 484 -0.05 -10.85 16.95
C ASP A 484 -0.24 -12.29 17.42
N ARG A 485 0.72 -12.88 18.16
CA ARG A 485 0.70 -14.32 18.53
C ARG A 485 0.45 -15.26 17.34
N SER A 486 0.92 -14.89 16.15
CA SER A 486 0.92 -15.75 14.97
C SER A 486 1.75 -17.02 15.23
N ARG A 487 1.50 -18.07 14.45
CA ARG A 487 2.13 -19.37 14.67
C ARG A 487 3.10 -19.74 13.57
N ASP A 488 4.15 -20.41 13.98
CA ASP A 488 5.00 -21.24 13.14
C ASP A 488 4.72 -22.72 13.47
N GLY A 489 3.96 -23.39 12.60
CA GLY A 489 3.37 -24.69 12.90
C GLY A 489 2.48 -24.64 14.15
N ALA A 490 2.79 -25.43 15.17
CA ALA A 490 2.07 -25.42 16.45
C ALA A 490 2.55 -24.32 17.41
N THR A 491 3.72 -23.73 17.17
CA THR A 491 4.39 -22.82 18.11
C THR A 491 3.87 -21.40 17.96
N ALA A 492 3.33 -20.82 19.03
CA ALA A 492 2.98 -19.40 19.05
C ALA A 492 4.25 -18.54 19.15
N LEU A 493 4.42 -17.59 18.23
CA LEU A 493 5.52 -16.65 18.23
C LEU A 493 5.21 -15.51 19.21
N THR A 494 6.13 -15.22 20.12
CA THR A 494 6.04 -14.11 21.07
C THR A 494 7.36 -13.38 21.11
N TRP A 495 7.37 -12.16 20.58
CA TRP A 495 8.58 -11.35 20.40
C TRP A 495 8.56 -10.08 21.23
N ASN A 496 7.37 -9.59 21.59
CA ASN A 496 7.18 -8.48 22.52
C ASN A 496 6.40 -8.96 23.75
N PRO A 497 7.03 -9.67 24.71
CA PRO A 497 6.37 -10.05 25.95
C PRO A 497 6.19 -8.83 26.88
N VAL A 498 5.03 -8.71 27.53
CA VAL A 498 4.84 -7.73 28.60
C VAL A 498 5.86 -8.01 29.74
N PRO A 499 6.65 -7.02 30.17
CA PRO A 499 7.71 -7.23 31.15
C PRO A 499 7.15 -7.59 32.52
N ALA A 500 7.93 -8.34 33.32
CA ALA A 500 7.55 -8.72 34.68
C ALA A 500 7.33 -7.53 35.62
N SER A 501 7.86 -6.35 35.27
CA SER A 501 7.63 -5.09 36.01
C SER A 501 6.23 -4.50 35.80
N LEU A 502 5.42 -5.06 34.91
CA LEU A 502 4.03 -4.68 34.66
C LEU A 502 3.10 -5.90 34.92
N PRO A 503 3.03 -6.42 36.16
CA PRO A 503 2.30 -7.63 36.47
C PRO A 503 0.79 -7.56 36.16
N GLN A 504 0.15 -6.41 36.30
CA GLN A 504 -1.29 -6.29 36.06
C GLN A 504 -1.61 -6.29 34.56
N VAL A 505 -0.82 -5.55 33.78
CA VAL A 505 -0.90 -5.58 32.31
C VAL A 505 -0.59 -6.98 31.78
N ARG A 506 0.43 -7.64 32.34
CA ARG A 506 0.78 -9.02 31.96
C ARG A 506 -0.35 -10.00 32.25
N ARG A 507 -1.01 -9.86 33.40
CA ARG A 507 -2.20 -10.66 33.76
C ARG A 507 -3.36 -10.39 32.81
N LEU A 508 -3.56 -9.14 32.40
CA LEU A 508 -4.64 -8.74 31.49
C LEU A 508 -4.43 -9.29 30.07
N VAL A 509 -3.21 -9.19 29.55
CA VAL A 509 -2.85 -9.68 28.21
C VAL A 509 -2.76 -11.21 28.18
N GLY A 510 -2.18 -11.84 29.20
CA GLY A 510 -2.00 -13.28 29.27
C GLY A 510 -1.33 -13.87 28.01
N SER A 511 -1.96 -14.90 27.44
CA SER A 511 -1.56 -15.51 26.17
C SER A 511 -2.24 -14.88 24.93
N GLY A 512 -3.06 -13.86 25.13
CA GLY A 512 -3.78 -13.17 24.06
C GLY A 512 -2.88 -12.27 23.21
N GLN A 513 -3.51 -11.76 22.16
CA GLN A 513 -2.96 -10.71 21.31
C GLN A 513 -3.12 -9.36 22.02
N TYR A 514 -2.21 -8.44 21.73
CA TYR A 514 -2.37 -7.07 22.22
C TYR A 514 -1.66 -6.06 21.32
N GLY A 515 -2.23 -4.86 21.25
CA GLY A 515 -1.58 -3.68 20.69
C GLY A 515 -1.47 -2.58 21.72
N LEU A 516 -0.43 -1.75 21.63
CA LEU A 516 -0.27 -0.58 22.47
C LEU A 516 0.14 0.61 21.61
N LEU A 517 -0.71 1.63 21.58
CA LEU A 517 -0.44 2.93 20.94
C LEU A 517 -0.12 3.98 22.01
N LEU A 518 0.92 4.77 21.76
CA LEU A 518 1.22 6.02 22.44
C LEU A 518 1.19 7.14 21.40
N TRP A 519 0.48 8.24 21.67
CA TRP A 519 0.42 9.37 20.75
C TRP A 519 0.29 10.69 21.49
N ARG A 520 0.65 11.78 20.80
CA ARG A 520 0.34 13.15 21.26
C ARG A 520 -0.85 13.68 20.49
N SER A 521 -1.93 14.04 21.18
CA SER A 521 -3.17 14.54 20.59
C SER A 521 -2.98 15.82 19.76
N ASN A 522 -3.83 16.06 18.77
CA ASN A 522 -3.78 17.29 17.95
C ASN A 522 -4.87 18.33 18.30
N GLY A 523 -5.81 18.04 19.22
CA GLY A 523 -6.94 18.92 19.56
C GLY A 523 -8.09 18.89 18.55
N GLY A 524 -8.05 17.99 17.58
CA GLY A 524 -9.09 17.83 16.58
C GLY A 524 -10.31 17.05 17.11
N PRO A 525 -11.50 17.26 16.56
CA PRO A 525 -12.72 16.56 16.97
C PRO A 525 -12.79 15.11 16.47
N ALA A 526 -12.02 14.75 15.44
CA ALA A 526 -12.01 13.40 14.88
C ALA A 526 -11.20 12.47 15.79
N PRO A 527 -11.71 11.27 16.13
CA PRO A 527 -11.02 10.36 17.04
C PRO A 527 -9.80 9.71 16.37
N THR A 528 -8.87 9.25 17.22
CA THR A 528 -7.88 8.24 16.84
C THR A 528 -8.59 6.93 16.56
N GLU A 529 -8.17 6.24 15.51
CA GLU A 529 -8.74 5.01 14.98
C GLU A 529 -7.70 3.90 14.94
N LEU A 530 -8.06 2.73 15.47
CA LEU A 530 -7.29 1.50 15.33
C LEU A 530 -8.16 0.46 14.65
N HIS A 531 -7.65 -0.17 13.59
CA HIS A 531 -8.28 -1.35 13.02
C HIS A 531 -8.37 -2.45 14.09
N LEU A 532 -9.53 -3.10 14.21
CA LEU A 532 -9.75 -4.23 15.11
C LEU A 532 -9.89 -5.52 14.28
N PRO A 533 -8.92 -6.44 14.41
CA PRO A 533 -9.02 -7.74 13.77
C PRO A 533 -10.30 -8.50 14.18
N ALA A 534 -10.71 -9.46 13.35
CA ALA A 534 -11.79 -10.39 13.66
C ALA A 534 -11.57 -11.13 15.00
N SER A 535 -10.31 -11.35 15.40
CA SER A 535 -9.93 -11.92 16.69
C SER A 535 -10.15 -11.01 17.90
N PHE A 536 -10.54 -9.75 17.68
CA PHE A 536 -10.95 -8.79 18.70
C PHE A 536 -12.45 -8.49 18.58
N PRO A 537 -13.34 -9.48 18.85
CA PRO A 537 -14.77 -9.17 18.90
C PRO A 537 -15.04 -8.20 20.05
N ALA A 538 -15.98 -7.26 19.83
CA ALA A 538 -16.30 -6.23 20.81
C ALA A 538 -16.53 -6.86 22.19
N ALA A 539 -17.37 -7.89 22.28
CA ALA A 539 -17.72 -8.59 23.53
C ALA A 539 -16.55 -9.17 24.35
N SER A 540 -15.37 -9.40 23.75
CA SER A 540 -14.19 -9.91 24.47
C SER A 540 -12.97 -9.01 24.35
N THR A 541 -13.13 -7.81 23.80
CA THR A 541 -12.05 -6.82 23.68
C THR A 541 -11.97 -6.00 24.96
N THR A 542 -10.75 -5.80 25.44
CA THR A 542 -10.46 -4.93 26.57
C THR A 542 -9.58 -3.78 26.13
N VAL A 543 -9.96 -2.56 26.49
CA VAL A 543 -9.21 -1.34 26.26
C VAL A 543 -8.82 -0.74 27.61
N VAL A 544 -7.53 -0.48 27.79
CA VAL A 544 -6.99 0.25 28.95
C VAL A 544 -6.26 1.48 28.44
N SER A 545 -6.85 2.65 28.68
CA SER A 545 -6.35 3.95 28.28
C SER A 545 -6.45 4.95 29.41
N ASP A 546 -5.67 6.02 29.36
CA ASP A 546 -5.88 7.20 30.20
C ASP A 546 -7.24 7.87 29.92
N LEU A 547 -7.77 7.71 28.70
CA LEU A 547 -9.11 8.17 28.29
C LEU A 547 -10.26 7.33 28.90
N GLY A 548 -9.98 6.10 29.32
CA GLY A 548 -10.96 5.19 29.89
C GLY A 548 -10.53 3.72 29.86
N THR A 549 -11.13 2.92 30.74
CA THR A 549 -10.92 1.47 30.82
C THR A 549 -12.21 0.73 30.60
N VAL A 550 -12.30 -0.06 29.53
CA VAL A 550 -13.54 -0.70 29.12
C VAL A 550 -13.28 -2.14 28.69
N HIS A 551 -14.02 -3.07 29.28
CA HIS A 551 -14.20 -4.42 28.74
C HIS A 551 -15.53 -4.44 27.97
N ALA A 552 -15.55 -5.05 26.80
CA ALA A 552 -16.69 -4.99 25.89
C ALA A 552 -17.04 -3.54 25.49
N PRO A 553 -16.15 -2.82 24.78
CA PRO A 553 -16.38 -1.42 24.42
C PRO A 553 -17.72 -1.26 23.69
N PRO A 554 -18.50 -0.21 24.05
CA PRO A 554 -19.81 0.01 23.46
C PRO A 554 -19.69 0.47 22.00
N ALA A 555 -20.83 0.57 21.31
CA ALA A 555 -20.88 1.25 20.03
C ALA A 555 -20.43 2.71 20.20
N TYR A 556 -19.67 3.23 19.23
CA TYR A 556 -19.15 4.58 19.27
C TYR A 556 -20.27 5.62 19.39
N SER A 557 -20.06 6.56 20.31
CA SER A 557 -20.85 7.78 20.47
C SER A 557 -19.89 8.95 20.62
N ALA A 558 -20.31 10.15 20.25
CA ALA A 558 -19.50 11.35 20.48
C ALA A 558 -19.33 11.70 21.97
N ALA A 559 -20.10 11.06 22.87
CA ALA A 559 -20.05 11.29 24.31
C ALA A 559 -19.04 10.38 25.02
N ASP A 560 -18.73 9.21 24.44
CA ASP A 560 -17.86 8.21 25.05
C ASP A 560 -16.44 8.30 24.48
N PRO A 561 -15.39 8.42 25.32
CA PRO A 561 -14.01 8.48 24.84
C PRO A 561 -13.51 7.21 24.15
N VAL A 562 -14.15 6.06 24.41
CA VAL A 562 -13.76 4.75 23.89
C VAL A 562 -15.00 4.05 23.34
N GLY A 563 -14.98 3.70 22.06
CA GLY A 563 -16.09 2.96 21.43
C GLY A 563 -15.65 2.23 20.17
N VAL A 564 -16.52 1.34 19.68
CA VAL A 564 -16.29 0.55 18.47
C VAL A 564 -17.30 0.94 17.39
N ALA A 565 -16.85 0.97 16.14
CA ALA A 565 -17.70 1.14 14.98
C ALA A 565 -17.30 0.18 13.87
N GLU A 566 -18.20 -0.03 12.92
CA GLU A 566 -17.85 -0.63 11.63
C GLU A 566 -16.91 0.31 10.87
N GLU A 567 -16.04 -0.27 10.07
CA GLU A 567 -15.27 0.46 9.07
C GLU A 567 -16.15 0.77 7.84
N PRO A 568 -15.87 1.86 7.11
CA PRO A 568 -16.59 2.17 5.87
C PRO A 568 -16.48 1.02 4.85
N GLY A 569 -17.56 0.76 4.12
CA GLY A 569 -17.60 -0.23 3.03
C GLY A 569 -18.48 -1.46 3.30
N GLY A 570 -19.04 -1.60 4.50
CA GLY A 570 -20.01 -2.65 4.80
C GLY A 570 -19.45 -4.08 4.75
N THR A 571 -18.16 -4.27 5.03
CA THR A 571 -17.48 -5.58 4.98
C THR A 571 -17.57 -6.36 6.29
N GLY A 572 -18.08 -5.74 7.36
CA GLY A 572 -18.08 -6.31 8.72
C GLY A 572 -16.77 -6.13 9.48
N SER A 573 -15.80 -5.42 8.90
CA SER A 573 -14.55 -5.03 9.56
C SER A 573 -14.82 -3.90 10.54
N ARG A 574 -14.11 -3.89 11.67
CA ARG A 574 -14.38 -2.98 12.78
C ARG A 574 -13.15 -2.19 13.17
N ARG A 575 -13.39 -1.11 13.89
CA ARG A 575 -12.36 -0.21 14.40
C ARG A 575 -12.70 0.24 15.81
N LEU A 576 -11.64 0.47 16.58
CA LEU A 576 -11.69 1.15 17.86
C LEU A 576 -11.53 2.65 17.63
N LEU A 577 -12.35 3.45 18.28
CA LEU A 577 -12.34 4.90 18.22
C LEU A 577 -12.02 5.46 19.61
N LEU A 578 -11.03 6.36 19.65
CA LEU A 578 -10.49 6.97 20.85
C LEU A 578 -10.57 8.50 20.74
N THR A 579 -11.48 9.13 21.47
CA THR A 579 -11.71 10.59 21.44
C THR A 579 -10.80 11.27 22.46
N ALA A 580 -9.89 12.13 21.99
CA ALA A 580 -8.96 12.91 22.79
C ALA A 580 -8.98 14.38 22.30
N PRO A 581 -9.85 15.25 22.87
CA PRO A 581 -10.08 16.60 22.36
C PRO A 581 -9.01 17.62 22.76
N ASP A 582 -8.09 17.24 23.65
CA ASP A 582 -6.96 18.07 24.05
C ASP A 582 -5.85 18.09 22.98
N SER A 583 -4.85 18.95 23.18
CA SER A 583 -3.77 19.15 22.20
C SER A 583 -2.40 19.00 22.86
N GLY A 584 -1.52 18.22 22.23
CA GLY A 584 -0.14 17.97 22.66
C GLY A 584 0.01 17.01 23.85
N VAL A 585 -1.10 16.52 24.42
CA VAL A 585 -1.10 15.62 25.58
C VAL A 585 -0.71 14.22 25.15
N LEU A 586 0.13 13.57 25.95
CA LEU A 586 0.49 12.18 25.73
C LEU A 586 -0.65 11.27 26.22
N HIS A 587 -1.19 10.47 25.30
CA HIS A 587 -2.14 9.40 25.61
C HIS A 587 -1.54 8.03 25.35
N TYR A 588 -2.19 7.01 25.92
CA TYR A 588 -1.91 5.63 25.59
C TYR A 588 -3.19 4.81 25.49
N ALA A 589 -3.16 3.73 24.70
CA ALA A 589 -4.24 2.76 24.64
C ALA A 589 -3.66 1.35 24.45
N LEU A 590 -3.80 0.52 25.48
CA LEU A 590 -3.61 -0.93 25.38
C LEU A 590 -4.93 -1.55 24.94
N VAL A 591 -4.90 -2.34 23.87
CA VAL A 591 -6.04 -3.12 23.38
C VAL A 591 -5.66 -4.59 23.42
N THR A 592 -6.46 -5.43 24.07
CA THR A 592 -6.16 -6.87 24.20
C THR A 592 -7.42 -7.73 24.17
N ASN A 593 -7.28 -8.96 23.66
CA ASN A 593 -8.29 -10.02 23.69
C ASN A 593 -7.91 -11.15 24.68
N GLY A 594 -7.03 -10.88 25.64
CA GLY A 594 -6.44 -11.89 26.53
C GLY A 594 -7.34 -12.35 27.67
N ALA A 595 -7.71 -11.44 28.57
CA ALA A 595 -8.51 -11.77 29.75
C ALA A 595 -10.01 -11.86 29.41
N THR A 596 -10.64 -12.96 29.83
CA THR A 596 -12.10 -13.11 29.80
C THR A 596 -12.72 -12.40 30.99
N ALA A 597 -13.54 -11.38 30.76
CA ALA A 597 -14.26 -10.62 31.80
C ALA A 597 -13.38 -10.14 32.98
N PRO A 598 -12.33 -9.32 32.72
CA PRO A 598 -11.49 -8.77 33.77
C PRO A 598 -12.31 -7.95 34.78
N SER A 599 -11.97 -8.05 36.08
CA SER A 599 -12.62 -7.26 37.13
C SER A 599 -12.29 -5.78 36.99
N ALA A 600 -13.18 -4.90 37.46
CA ALA A 600 -12.93 -3.46 37.52
C ALA A 600 -11.61 -3.13 38.24
N ASP A 601 -11.32 -3.83 39.35
CA ASP A 601 -10.06 -3.68 40.08
C ASP A 601 -8.82 -4.00 39.24
N LEU A 602 -8.87 -5.05 38.41
CA LEU A 602 -7.76 -5.39 37.52
C LEU A 602 -7.58 -4.34 36.43
N LEU A 603 -8.68 -3.84 35.86
CA LEU A 603 -8.64 -2.80 34.84
C LEU A 603 -8.03 -1.50 35.38
N GLU A 604 -8.47 -1.05 36.55
CA GLU A 604 -7.94 0.17 37.18
C GLU A 604 -6.49 -0.01 37.63
N ALA A 605 -6.12 -1.18 38.16
CA ALA A 605 -4.72 -1.47 38.51
C ALA A 605 -3.80 -1.49 37.28
N ALA A 606 -4.25 -2.09 36.17
CA ALA A 606 -3.51 -2.08 34.91
C ALA A 606 -3.41 -0.65 34.32
N ARG A 607 -4.46 0.16 34.45
CA ARG A 607 -4.44 1.58 34.04
C ARG A 607 -3.42 2.38 34.82
N SER A 608 -3.46 2.29 36.15
CA SER A 608 -2.49 2.96 37.03
C SER A 608 -1.05 2.54 36.71
N GLU A 609 -0.83 1.25 36.46
CA GLU A 609 0.47 0.68 36.08
C GLU A 609 0.97 1.22 34.72
N LEU A 610 0.10 1.26 33.68
CA LEU A 610 0.43 1.82 32.38
C LEU A 610 0.66 3.33 32.41
N SER A 611 -0.15 4.08 33.15
CA SER A 611 0.03 5.53 33.34
C SER A 611 1.40 5.84 33.92
N ALA A 612 1.78 5.15 35.00
CA ALA A 612 3.10 5.32 35.61
C ALA A 612 4.24 4.90 34.67
N TRP A 613 4.05 3.82 33.91
CA TRP A 613 5.03 3.38 32.92
C TRP A 613 5.20 4.40 31.79
N ALA A 614 4.12 4.87 31.17
CA ALA A 614 4.14 5.80 30.05
C ALA A 614 4.79 7.14 30.46
N ALA A 615 4.40 7.68 31.62
CA ALA A 615 4.99 8.90 32.16
C ALA A 615 6.51 8.76 32.36
N ARG A 616 6.98 7.62 32.89
CA ARG A 616 8.42 7.37 33.11
C ARG A 616 9.19 7.18 31.81
N LYS A 617 8.61 6.50 30.82
CA LYS A 617 9.31 6.13 29.58
C LYS A 617 9.36 7.26 28.55
N VAL A 618 8.32 8.07 28.45
CA VAL A 618 8.25 9.13 27.43
C VAL A 618 8.81 10.47 27.95
N SER A 619 8.67 10.79 29.25
CA SER A 619 9.15 12.08 29.81
C SER A 619 10.67 12.19 29.94
N ARG A 620 11.43 11.07 29.86
CA ARG A 620 12.90 11.08 29.97
C ARG A 620 13.64 11.60 28.73
N ARG A 621 12.92 11.95 27.65
CA ARG A 621 13.50 12.43 26.38
C ARG A 621 13.26 13.91 26.08
N THR A 622 12.46 14.61 26.88
CA THR A 622 12.22 16.06 26.71
C THR A 622 13.23 16.92 27.48
N GLY A 623 14.38 16.36 27.87
CA GLY A 623 15.46 17.02 28.62
C GLY A 623 16.80 16.94 27.91
#